data_AF-A0A7W0WRG0-F1
#
_entry.id   AF-A0A7W0WRG0-F1
#
_cell.length_a   1.000
_cell.length_b   1.000
_cell.length_c   1.000
_cell.angle_alpha   90.00
_cell.angle_beta   90.00
_cell.angle_gamma   90.00
#
_symmetry.space_group_name_H-M   'P 1'
#
loop_
_entity.id
_entity.type
_entity.pdbx_description
1 polymer ?
#
loop_
_entity_poly.entity_id
_entity_poly.type
_entity_poly.pdbx_seq_one_letter_code
_entity_poly.pdbx_strand_id
1 'polypeptide(L)'
;MLREMLPVAAFEATRVPVKISAFDIYARKTAVLASGDLADAIRASCAVPAMFQPVWIGGRPYWDGGILDRPGIAGVPSGRLLFHHIASRSPWRFAGLGLPRRAELVSLVIDALPRSGPFKLDAGRRALSLARDATLRALDAPIVDGAVFVRA
;
A
#
# COMPACT_ATOMS: atom_id res chain seq x y z
N MET A 1 -6.34 19.16 -7.91
CA MET A 1 -6.64 17.77 -8.31
C MET A 1 -6.61 16.75 -7.15
N LEU A 2 -5.48 16.24 -6.62
CA LEU A 2 -5.54 15.20 -5.56
C LEU A 2 -6.28 15.68 -4.30
N ARG A 3 -5.99 16.90 -3.83
CA ARG A 3 -6.65 17.51 -2.67
C ARG A 3 -8.17 17.64 -2.84
N GLU A 4 -8.64 17.89 -4.06
CA GLU A 4 -10.07 18.01 -4.38
C GLU A 4 -10.77 16.64 -4.44
N MET A 5 -10.02 15.55 -4.65
CA MET A 5 -10.56 14.19 -4.69
C MET A 5 -10.67 13.54 -3.30
N LEU A 6 -9.95 14.07 -2.32
CA LEU A 6 -9.95 13.51 -0.96
C LEU A 6 -11.17 14.02 -0.18
N PRO A 7 -11.84 13.16 0.59
CA PRO A 7 -12.99 13.57 1.41
C PRO A 7 -12.58 14.48 2.57
N VAL A 8 -11.30 14.46 2.98
CA VAL A 8 -10.72 15.28 4.04
C VAL A 8 -9.31 15.71 3.66
N ALA A 9 -8.89 16.88 4.15
CA ALA A 9 -7.58 17.45 3.81
C ALA A 9 -6.43 16.92 4.68
N ALA A 10 -6.71 16.53 5.92
CA ALA A 10 -5.68 16.23 6.91
C ALA A 10 -5.94 14.89 7.63
N PHE A 11 -4.87 14.27 8.15
CA PHE A 11 -4.95 12.98 8.86
C PHE A 11 -5.90 13.02 10.05
N GLU A 12 -5.93 14.15 10.77
CA GLU A 12 -6.71 14.38 11.99
C GLU A 12 -8.22 14.33 11.72
N ALA A 13 -8.64 14.56 10.48
CA ALA A 13 -10.03 14.52 10.05
C ALA A 13 -10.45 13.13 9.50
N THR A 14 -9.55 12.16 9.44
CA THR A 14 -9.87 10.82 8.92
C THR A 14 -10.81 10.06 9.86
N ARG A 15 -11.82 9.39 9.29
CA ARG A 15 -12.77 8.56 10.08
C ARG A 15 -12.08 7.39 10.79
N VAL A 16 -11.05 6.83 10.16
CA VAL A 16 -10.22 5.74 10.70
C VAL A 16 -8.79 6.25 10.70
N PRO A 17 -8.02 6.11 11.79
CA PRO A 17 -6.63 6.56 11.82
C PRO A 17 -5.81 5.95 10.68
N VAL A 18 -5.19 6.81 9.87
CA VAL A 18 -4.36 6.41 8.74
C VAL A 18 -2.89 6.64 9.06
N LYS A 19 -2.04 5.71 8.63
CA LYS A 19 -0.59 5.86 8.61
C LYS A 19 -0.08 5.54 7.22
N ILE A 20 0.85 6.34 6.72
CA ILE A 20 1.37 6.24 5.36
C ILE A 20 2.90 6.11 5.43
N SER A 21 3.43 5.06 4.83
CA SER A 21 4.88 4.87 4.72
C SER A 21 5.45 5.65 3.53
N ALA A 22 6.49 6.42 3.78
CA ALA A 22 7.30 7.08 2.76
C ALA A 22 8.79 6.81 3.02
N PHE A 23 9.63 6.94 2.01
CA PHE A 23 11.08 6.83 2.16
C PHE A 23 11.68 8.23 2.34
N ASP A 24 12.23 8.53 3.53
CA ASP A 24 12.99 9.76 3.76
C ASP A 24 14.36 9.61 3.09
N ILE A 25 14.60 10.42 2.04
CA ILE A 25 15.80 10.30 1.19
C ILE A 25 17.05 10.67 1.97
N TYR A 26 16.98 11.71 2.82
CA TYR A 26 18.13 12.17 3.59
C TYR A 26 18.46 11.21 4.73
N ALA A 27 17.45 10.74 5.45
CA ALA A 27 17.63 9.80 6.55
C ALA A 27 17.85 8.35 6.07
N ARG A 28 17.60 8.06 4.78
CA ARG A 28 17.70 6.72 4.16
C ARG A 28 16.93 5.64 4.93
N LYS A 29 15.74 5.98 5.41
CA LYS A 29 14.87 5.09 6.19
C LYS A 29 13.40 5.32 5.90
N THR A 30 12.56 4.35 6.25
CA THR A 30 11.10 4.54 6.25
C THR A 30 10.71 5.61 7.26
N ALA A 31 9.93 6.59 6.81
CA ALA A 31 9.20 7.53 7.64
C ALA A 31 7.70 7.15 7.60
N VAL A 32 7.09 7.04 8.78
CA VAL A 32 5.65 6.80 8.91
C VAL A 32 4.96 8.14 9.15
N LEU A 33 4.26 8.63 8.12
CA LEU A 33 3.49 9.87 8.17
C LEU A 33 2.10 9.58 8.74
N ALA A 34 1.68 10.35 9.75
CA ALA A 34 0.43 10.11 10.49
C ALA A 34 -0.28 11.41 10.94
N SER A 35 0.14 12.56 10.44
CA SER A 35 -0.36 13.88 10.83
C SER A 35 -0.15 14.89 9.70
N GLY A 36 -0.94 15.97 9.69
CA GLY A 36 -0.79 17.07 8.73
C GLY A 36 -1.47 16.79 7.39
N ASP A 37 -0.88 17.27 6.29
CA ASP A 37 -1.53 17.23 4.97
C ASP A 37 -1.58 15.82 4.37
N LEU A 38 -2.80 15.34 4.12
CA LEU A 38 -3.02 13.98 3.63
C LEU A 38 -2.61 13.82 2.16
N ALA A 39 -2.83 14.84 1.33
CA ALA A 39 -2.48 14.77 -0.09
C ALA A 39 -0.97 14.73 -0.30
N ASP A 40 -0.21 15.52 0.46
CA ASP A 40 1.25 15.52 0.38
C ASP A 40 1.83 14.17 0.84
N ALA A 41 1.29 13.60 1.92
CA ALA A 41 1.72 12.29 2.41
C ALA A 41 1.40 11.15 1.41
N ILE A 42 0.19 11.13 0.84
CA ILE A 42 -0.18 10.17 -0.22
C ILE A 42 0.74 10.32 -1.43
N ARG A 43 0.97 11.56 -1.87
CA ARG A 43 1.86 11.84 -3.01
C ARG A 43 3.28 11.37 -2.73
N ALA A 44 3.82 11.60 -1.52
CA ALA A 44 5.13 11.11 -1.11
C ALA A 44 5.21 9.59 -1.19
N SER A 45 4.20 8.90 -0.64
CA SER A 45 4.13 7.44 -0.64
C SER A 45 4.00 6.81 -2.03
N CYS A 46 3.56 7.56 -3.05
CA CYS A 46 3.43 7.08 -4.42
C CYS A 46 4.50 7.65 -5.37
N ALA A 47 5.48 8.42 -4.86
CA ALA A 47 6.52 9.04 -5.65
C ALA A 47 7.63 8.03 -5.98
N VAL A 48 7.34 7.11 -6.91
CA VAL A 48 8.29 6.09 -7.36
C VAL A 48 9.51 6.76 -8.02
N PRO A 49 10.75 6.45 -7.58
CA PRO A 49 11.97 6.99 -8.19
C PRO A 49 12.03 6.77 -9.70
N ALA A 50 12.70 7.69 -10.40
CA ALA A 50 12.76 7.80 -11.87
C ALA A 50 11.43 8.14 -12.58
N MET A 51 10.27 7.91 -11.96
CA MET A 51 8.97 8.31 -12.50
C MET A 51 8.51 9.66 -11.95
N PHE A 52 8.78 9.95 -10.67
CA PHE A 52 8.36 11.18 -10.01
C PHE A 52 9.51 11.85 -9.24
N GLN A 53 9.46 13.18 -9.19
CA GLN A 53 10.33 13.99 -8.34
C GLN A 53 10.01 13.73 -6.85
N PRO A 54 11.00 13.85 -5.95
CA PRO A 54 10.74 13.80 -4.51
C PRO A 54 9.67 14.79 -4.08
N VAL A 55 8.84 14.39 -3.11
CA VAL A 55 7.88 15.29 -2.46
C VAL A 55 8.53 15.91 -1.24
N TRP A 56 8.49 17.24 -1.15
CA TRP A 56 9.07 17.97 -0.03
C TRP A 56 8.02 18.23 1.04
N ILE A 57 8.24 17.74 2.25
CA ILE A 57 7.36 17.94 3.40
C ILE A 57 8.21 18.39 4.58
N GLY A 58 7.92 19.57 5.13
CA GLY A 58 8.69 20.13 6.25
C GLY A 58 10.19 20.24 5.98
N GLY A 59 10.58 20.61 4.75
CA GLY A 59 11.98 20.74 4.34
C GLY A 59 12.73 19.42 4.10
N ARG A 60 12.04 18.28 4.15
CA ARG A 60 12.62 16.95 3.88
C ARG A 60 12.07 16.37 2.56
N PRO A 61 12.92 15.76 1.71
CA PRO A 61 12.47 15.13 0.48
C PRO A 61 12.14 13.64 0.70
N TYR A 62 11.00 13.21 0.14
CA TYR A 62 10.47 11.85 0.28
C TYR A 62 10.17 11.19 -1.06
N TRP A 63 10.37 9.88 -1.11
CA TRP A 63 9.95 8.98 -2.19
C TRP A 63 8.99 7.89 -1.69
N ASP A 64 8.53 7.05 -2.61
CA ASP A 64 7.64 5.92 -2.37
C ASP A 64 8.10 5.03 -1.20
N GLY A 65 7.17 4.72 -0.29
CA GLY A 65 7.46 3.92 0.90
C GLY A 65 7.84 2.47 0.59
N GLY A 66 7.43 1.96 -0.57
CA GLY A 66 7.72 0.61 -1.04
C GLY A 66 9.19 0.33 -1.34
N ILE A 67 10.06 1.36 -1.28
CA ILE A 67 11.53 1.20 -1.30
C ILE A 67 12.00 0.36 -0.11
N LEU A 68 11.49 0.62 1.11
CA LEU A 68 11.90 -0.09 2.33
C LEU A 68 10.74 -0.72 3.13
N ASP A 69 9.50 -0.26 2.95
CA ASP A 69 8.32 -0.78 3.64
C ASP A 69 7.22 -1.14 2.64
N ARG A 70 7.53 -2.07 1.74
CA ARG A 70 6.60 -2.59 0.72
C ARG A 70 5.28 -3.13 1.30
N PRO A 71 5.26 -3.81 2.46
CA PRO A 71 4.01 -4.24 3.08
C PRO A 71 3.24 -3.13 3.80
N GLY A 72 3.86 -1.96 4.04
CA GLY A 72 3.22 -0.84 4.74
C GLY A 72 2.97 -1.11 6.23
N ILE A 73 3.78 -1.96 6.87
CA ILE A 73 3.54 -2.42 8.25
C ILE A 73 4.39 -1.70 9.30
N ALA A 74 5.33 -0.84 8.90
CA ALA A 74 6.26 -0.19 9.82
C ALA A 74 5.54 0.64 10.91
N GLY A 75 4.36 1.20 10.58
CA GLY A 75 3.55 2.01 11.49
C GLY A 75 2.53 1.23 12.32
N VAL A 76 2.39 -0.08 12.13
CA VAL A 76 1.26 -0.85 12.67
C VAL A 76 1.54 -1.31 14.12
N PRO A 77 0.67 -0.98 15.09
CA PRO A 77 0.85 -1.40 16.49
C PRO A 77 0.68 -2.91 16.66
N SER A 78 1.20 -3.46 17.76
CA SER A 78 1.04 -4.87 18.14
C SER A 78 -0.44 -5.28 18.23
N GLY A 79 -0.70 -6.56 17.97
CA GLY A 79 -2.04 -7.13 17.94
C GLY A 79 -2.43 -7.67 16.56
N ARG A 80 -3.70 -8.07 16.44
CA ARG A 80 -4.29 -8.62 15.22
C ARG A 80 -4.13 -7.70 14.03
N LEU A 81 -3.60 -8.24 12.93
CA LEU A 81 -3.37 -7.52 11.68
C LEU A 81 -3.97 -8.30 10.51
N LEU A 82 -4.89 -7.66 9.77
CA LEU A 82 -5.26 -8.12 8.44
C LEU A 82 -4.33 -7.47 7.41
N PHE A 83 -3.50 -8.26 6.75
CA PHE A 83 -2.61 -7.79 5.69
C PHE A 83 -3.19 -8.15 4.32
N HIS A 84 -3.52 -7.13 3.51
CA HIS A 84 -4.02 -7.35 2.16
C HIS A 84 -2.87 -7.33 1.15
N HIS A 85 -2.53 -8.49 0.59
CA HIS A 85 -1.47 -8.67 -0.37
C HIS A 85 -2.00 -8.83 -1.79
N ILE A 86 -1.73 -7.85 -2.65
CA ILE A 86 -1.94 -7.95 -4.09
C ILE A 86 -0.69 -8.61 -4.71
N ALA A 87 -0.81 -9.88 -5.06
CA ALA A 87 0.31 -10.67 -5.58
C ALA A 87 0.67 -10.25 -7.03
N SER A 88 1.66 -9.37 -7.17
CA SER A 88 2.16 -8.93 -8.48
C SER A 88 3.15 -9.95 -9.07
N ARG A 89 2.79 -10.60 -10.18
CA ARG A 89 3.72 -11.42 -10.97
C ARG A 89 4.53 -10.52 -11.91
N SER A 90 5.64 -9.96 -11.42
CA SER A 90 6.56 -9.18 -12.25
C SER A 90 7.76 -10.00 -12.72
N PRO A 91 8.12 -9.96 -14.03
CA PRO A 91 9.33 -10.61 -14.55
C PRO A 91 10.63 -10.05 -13.96
N TRP A 92 10.64 -8.76 -13.59
CA TRP A 92 11.78 -8.07 -12.94
C TRP A 92 11.89 -8.37 -11.43
N ARG A 93 11.33 -9.49 -10.96
CA ARG A 93 11.42 -9.90 -9.56
C ARG A 93 12.81 -10.47 -9.30
N PHE A 94 13.66 -9.69 -8.62
CA PHE A 94 14.54 -10.27 -7.62
C PHE A 94 13.64 -10.88 -6.54
N ALA A 95 13.85 -12.16 -6.22
CA ALA A 95 13.12 -13.02 -5.26
C ALA A 95 11.93 -12.35 -4.53
N GLY A 96 10.72 -12.89 -4.74
CA GLY A 96 9.50 -12.38 -4.09
C GLY A 96 9.69 -12.23 -2.59
N LEU A 97 9.66 -10.99 -2.10
CA LEU A 97 9.49 -10.70 -0.67
C LEU A 97 8.27 -11.51 -0.22
N GLY A 98 8.54 -12.52 0.63
CA GLY A 98 7.51 -13.37 1.19
C GLY A 98 6.49 -12.55 1.97
N LEU A 99 5.38 -13.17 2.33
CA LEU A 99 4.44 -12.55 3.26
C LEU A 99 5.19 -12.15 4.54
N PRO A 100 4.94 -10.95 5.08
CA PRO A 100 5.54 -10.56 6.34
C PRO A 100 5.17 -11.57 7.43
N ARG A 101 6.16 -11.97 8.24
CA ARG A 101 5.92 -12.83 9.39
C ARG A 101 5.75 -11.96 10.62
N ARG A 102 4.57 -12.01 11.23
CA ARG A 102 4.22 -11.28 12.45
C ARG A 102 3.18 -12.09 13.21
N ALA A 103 3.27 -12.11 14.54
CA ALA A 103 2.22 -12.72 15.37
C ALA A 103 0.86 -12.08 15.07
N GLU A 104 -0.19 -12.91 15.05
CA GLU A 104 -1.58 -12.47 14.83
C GLU A 104 -1.86 -11.80 13.47
N LEU A 105 -0.96 -11.99 12.50
CA LEU A 105 -1.15 -11.53 11.13
C LEU A 105 -1.93 -12.58 10.33
N VAL A 106 -3.03 -12.13 9.72
CA VAL A 106 -3.79 -12.89 8.71
C VAL A 106 -3.58 -12.21 7.36
N SER A 107 -3.07 -12.95 6.38
CA SER A 107 -2.84 -12.43 5.02
C SER A 107 -4.00 -12.75 4.10
N LEU A 108 -4.68 -11.74 3.56
CA LEU A 108 -5.53 -11.91 2.38
C LEU A 108 -4.66 -11.79 1.13
N VAL A 109 -4.49 -12.87 0.38
CA VAL A 109 -3.67 -12.90 -0.84
C VAL A 109 -4.57 -12.97 -2.05
N ILE A 110 -4.59 -11.90 -2.86
CA ILE A 110 -5.28 -11.87 -4.15
C ILE A 110 -4.27 -12.01 -5.27
N ASP A 111 -4.42 -13.04 -6.09
CA ASP A 111 -3.58 -13.26 -7.27
C ASP A 111 -4.35 -13.08 -8.60
N ALA A 112 -3.61 -13.13 -9.72
CA ALA A 112 -4.15 -13.02 -11.09
C ALA A 112 -4.88 -11.70 -11.43
N LEU A 113 -4.69 -10.63 -10.67
CA LEU A 113 -5.24 -9.31 -11.02
C LEU A 113 -4.60 -8.75 -12.31
N PRO A 114 -5.40 -8.09 -13.19
CA PRO A 114 -4.88 -7.35 -14.33
C PRO A 114 -3.85 -6.32 -13.90
N ARG A 115 -2.74 -6.23 -14.64
CA ARG A 115 -1.71 -5.23 -14.36
C ARG A 115 -2.16 -3.85 -14.83
N SER A 116 -2.24 -2.93 -13.89
CA SER A 116 -2.29 -1.49 -14.18
C SER A 116 -0.87 -0.92 -14.24
N GLY A 117 -0.66 0.00 -15.15
CA GLY A 117 0.60 0.75 -15.28
C GLY A 117 0.35 2.06 -16.04
N PRO A 118 1.39 2.91 -16.19
CA PRO A 118 1.25 4.23 -16.81
C PRO A 118 0.61 4.21 -18.21
N PHE A 119 0.76 3.09 -18.94
CA PHE A 119 0.24 2.90 -20.30
C PHE A 119 -1.00 2.00 -20.38
N LYS A 120 -1.59 1.60 -19.23
CA LYS A 120 -2.75 0.68 -19.12
C LYS A 120 -3.64 1.06 -17.93
N LEU A 121 -4.01 2.33 -17.81
CA LEU A 121 -4.78 2.83 -16.67
C LEU A 121 -6.23 2.31 -16.65
N ASP A 122 -6.80 1.99 -17.81
CA ASP A 122 -8.10 1.34 -17.98
C ASP A 122 -8.17 -0.02 -17.27
N ALA A 123 -7.07 -0.79 -17.30
CA ALA A 123 -6.95 -2.05 -16.58
C ALA A 123 -7.06 -1.87 -15.05
N GLY A 124 -6.75 -0.67 -14.53
CA GLY A 124 -6.85 -0.36 -13.10
C GLY A 124 -8.28 -0.44 -12.56
N ARG A 125 -9.27 0.08 -13.32
CA ARG A 125 -10.69 -0.04 -12.93
C ARG A 125 -11.14 -1.50 -12.87
N ARG A 126 -10.75 -2.29 -13.88
CA ARG A 126 -11.04 -3.73 -13.91
C ARG A 126 -10.38 -4.48 -12.75
N ALA A 127 -9.11 -4.17 -12.45
CA ALA A 127 -8.39 -4.77 -11.33
C ALA A 127 -9.06 -4.44 -9.99
N LEU A 128 -9.52 -3.21 -9.79
CA LEU A 128 -10.23 -2.82 -8.56
C LEU A 128 -11.53 -3.64 -8.37
N SER A 129 -12.35 -3.77 -9.42
CA SER A 129 -13.58 -4.57 -9.36
C SER A 129 -13.30 -6.04 -9.05
N LEU A 130 -12.33 -6.65 -9.75
CA LEU A 130 -11.95 -8.05 -9.50
C LEU A 130 -11.40 -8.27 -8.09
N ALA A 131 -10.61 -7.33 -7.57
CA ALA A 131 -10.08 -7.39 -6.20
C ALA A 131 -11.21 -7.34 -5.17
N ARG A 132 -12.25 -6.52 -5.40
CA ARG A 132 -13.45 -6.48 -4.56
C ARG A 132 -14.17 -7.83 -4.57
N ASP A 133 -14.43 -8.39 -5.75
CA ASP A 133 -15.15 -9.67 -5.86
C ASP A 133 -14.37 -10.82 -5.24
N ALA A 134 -13.04 -10.85 -5.40
CA ALA A 134 -12.16 -11.81 -4.74
C ALA A 134 -12.14 -11.64 -3.22
N THR A 135 -12.13 -10.39 -2.72
CA THR A 135 -12.22 -10.10 -1.28
C THR A 135 -13.53 -10.62 -0.69
N LEU A 136 -14.66 -10.44 -1.39
CA LEU A 136 -15.95 -10.95 -0.93
C LEU A 136 -15.95 -12.48 -0.85
N ARG A 137 -15.41 -13.18 -1.85
CA ARG A 137 -15.24 -14.65 -1.79
C ARG A 137 -14.33 -15.08 -0.65
N ALA A 138 -13.32 -14.28 -0.31
CA ALA A 138 -12.39 -14.59 0.76
C ALA A 138 -13.02 -14.52 2.16
N LEU A 139 -14.13 -13.80 2.34
CA LEU A 139 -14.82 -13.70 3.64
C LEU A 139 -15.40 -15.05 4.08
N ASP A 140 -15.79 -15.90 3.13
CA ASP A 140 -16.36 -17.22 3.38
C ASP A 140 -15.31 -18.34 3.31
N ALA A 141 -14.05 -18.00 3.02
CA ALA A 141 -12.96 -18.96 2.86
C ALA A 141 -12.23 -19.22 4.19
N PRO A 142 -11.75 -20.45 4.44
CA PRO A 142 -11.00 -20.76 5.65
C PRO A 142 -9.64 -20.06 5.66
N ILE A 143 -9.18 -19.68 6.85
CA ILE A 143 -7.80 -19.25 7.08
C ILE A 143 -6.93 -20.51 7.23
N VAL A 144 -5.93 -20.65 6.36
CA VAL A 144 -4.96 -21.75 6.37
C VAL A 144 -3.58 -21.16 6.60
N ASP A 145 -2.88 -21.60 7.65
CA ASP A 145 -1.53 -21.13 8.02
C ASP A 145 -1.40 -19.60 8.09
N GLY A 146 -2.43 -18.93 8.61
CA GLY A 146 -2.46 -17.47 8.73
C GLY A 146 -2.69 -16.73 7.41
N ALA A 147 -3.22 -17.39 6.39
CA ALA A 147 -3.53 -16.76 5.11
C ALA A 147 -4.85 -17.27 4.49
N VAL A 148 -5.47 -16.42 3.68
CA VAL A 148 -6.59 -16.73 2.80
C VAL A 148 -6.12 -16.43 1.37
N PHE A 149 -6.09 -17.45 0.53
CA PHE A 149 -5.69 -17.32 -0.87
C PHE A 149 -6.91 -17.29 -1.77
N VAL A 150 -7.03 -16.24 -2.58
CA VAL A 150 -8.08 -16.11 -3.58
C VAL A 150 -7.51 -15.65 -4.90
N ARG A 151 -8.10 -16.16 -5.98
CA ARG A 151 -7.81 -15.74 -7.34
C ARG A 151 -8.84 -14.73 -7.81
N ALA A 152 -8.38 -13.66 -8.48
CA ALA A 152 -9.21 -12.65 -9.11
C ALA A 152 -10.16 -13.24 -10.16
#